data_AF-A0A2V8ENU5-F1
#
_entry.id   AF-A0A2V8ENU5-F1
#
_cell.length_a   1.000
_cell.length_b   1.000
_cell.length_c   1.000
_cell.angle_alpha   90.00
_cell.angle_beta   90.00
_cell.angle_gamma   90.00
#
_symmetry.space_group_name_H-M   'P 1'
#
loop_
_entity.id
_entity.type
_entity.pdbx_description
1 polymer ?
#
loop_
_entity_poly.entity_id
_entity_poly.type
_entity_poly.pdbx_seq_one_letter_code
_entity_poly.pdbx_strand_id
1 'polypeptide(L)' 'KYEFEGSPYYSTARLWDDGIVDPAETRRTLALGLSAAFNAPIPEPRFGVFRM' A
#
# COMPACT_ATOMS: atom_id res chain seq x y z
N LYS A 1 15.67 -2.50 -20.10
CA LYS A 1 14.85 -1.36 -19.61
C LYS A 1 13.82 -1.85 -18.58
N TYR A 2 12.86 -2.68 -18.98
CA TYR A 2 11.80 -3.17 -18.08
C TYR A 2 12.30 -3.90 -16.83
N GLU A 3 13.33 -4.74 -16.92
CA GLU A 3 13.88 -5.44 -15.73
C GLU A 3 14.40 -4.46 -14.66
N PHE A 4 15.11 -3.42 -15.09
CA PHE A 4 15.67 -2.42 -14.19
C PHE A 4 14.57 -1.55 -13.57
N GLU A 5 13.64 -1.08 -14.40
CA GLU A 5 12.55 -0.21 -13.97
C GLU A 5 11.45 -0.97 -13.20
N GLY A 6 11.38 -2.29 -13.35
CA GLY A 6 10.45 -3.18 -12.64
C GLY A 6 10.98 -3.72 -11.31
N SER A 7 12.24 -3.46 -10.98
CA SER A 7 12.83 -3.87 -9.70
C SER A 7 12.12 -3.18 -8.52
N PRO A 8 11.86 -3.87 -7.40
CA PRO A 8 11.31 -3.26 -6.18
C PRO A 8 12.14 -2.06 -5.69
N TYR A 9 13.47 -2.11 -5.87
CA TYR A 9 14.37 -1.02 -5.51
C TYR A 9 14.20 0.22 -6.39
N TYR A 10 13.80 0.03 -7.65
CA TYR A 10 13.51 1.15 -8.55
C TYR A 10 12.23 1.88 -8.11
N SER A 11 11.21 1.13 -7.70
CA SER A 11 9.94 1.64 -7.17
C SER A 11 10.14 2.41 -5.86
N THR A 12 10.77 1.79 -4.86
CA THR A 12 10.88 2.36 -3.51
C THR A 12 11.77 3.61 -3.47
N ALA A 13 12.80 3.67 -4.32
CA ALA A 13 13.65 4.87 -4.47
C ALA A 13 12.90 6.11 -5.01
N ARG A 14 11.66 5.93 -5.50
CA ARG A 14 10.80 6.99 -6.05
C ARG A 14 9.53 7.21 -5.23
N LEU A 15 9.40 6.54 -4.09
CA LEU A 15 8.19 6.58 -3.24
C LEU A 15 6.92 6.17 -4.00
N TRP A 16 7.05 5.26 -4.97
CA TRP A 16 5.88 4.65 -5.61
C TRP A 16 5.22 3.62 -4.69
N ASP A 17 5.98 3.12 -3.72
CA ASP A 17 5.55 2.36 -2.55
C ASP A 17 6.05 3.04 -1.27
N ASP A 18 5.46 2.66 -0.13
CA ASP A 18 5.87 3.14 1.20
C ASP A 18 7.03 2.32 1.81
N GLY A 19 7.59 1.37 1.05
CA GLY A 19 8.72 0.54 1.47
C GLY A 19 8.63 -0.92 1.03
N ILE A 20 9.80 -1.54 0.88
CA ILE A 20 9.94 -2.99 0.71
C ILE A 20 9.89 -3.66 2.08
N VAL A 21 9.06 -4.69 2.23
CA VAL A 21 8.95 -5.47 3.48
C VAL A 21 9.42 -6.91 3.29
N ASP A 22 10.00 -7.49 4.33
CA ASP A 22 10.20 -8.95 4.40
C ASP A 22 8.81 -9.62 4.31
N PRO A 23 8.61 -10.58 3.39
CA PRO A 23 7.34 -11.32 3.30
C PRO A 23 6.85 -11.89 4.64
N ALA A 24 7.76 -12.31 5.52
CA ALA A 24 7.42 -12.82 6.85
C ALA A 24 6.83 -11.75 7.78
N GLU A 25 7.18 -10.48 7.60
CA GLU A 25 6.71 -9.36 8.43
C GLU A 25 5.37 -8.76 7.96
N THR A 26 4.80 -9.25 6.85
CA THR A 26 3.53 -8.75 6.26
C THR A 26 2.42 -8.57 7.29
N ARG A 27 2.22 -9.57 8.17
CA ARG A 27 1.19 -9.53 9.22
C ARG A 27 1.40 -8.34 10.17
N ARG A 28 2.64 -8.11 10.60
CA ARG A 28 2.98 -7.07 11.56
C ARG A 28 2.81 -5.70 10.94
N THR A 29 3.31 -5.50 9.72
CA THR A 29 3.17 -4.24 8.99
C THR A 29 1.71 -3.86 8.81
N LEU A 30 0.87 -4.80 8.37
CA LEU A 30 -0.58 -4.57 8.25
C LEU A 30 -1.25 -4.28 9.60
N ALA A 31 -0.89 -5.02 10.66
CA ALA A 31 -1.46 -4.80 11.98
C ALA A 31 -1.18 -3.38 12.51
N LEU A 32 0.05 -2.90 12.34
CA LEU A 32 0.43 -1.53 12.72
C LEU A 32 -0.26 -0.48 11.85
N GLY A 33 -0.32 -0.68 10.53
CA GLY A 33 -1.00 0.23 9.60
C GLY A 33 -2.49 0.37 9.91
N LEU A 34 -3.17 -0.75 10.18
CA LEU A 34 -4.57 -0.74 10.62
C LEU A 34 -4.73 -0.02 11.96
N SER A 35 -3.91 -0.34 12.96
CA SER A 35 -3.94 0.34 14.26
C SER A 35 -3.75 1.85 14.13
N ALA A 36 -2.88 2.30 13.22
CA ALA A 36 -2.67 3.72 12.94
C ALA A 36 -3.90 4.35 12.27
N ALA A 37 -4.45 3.72 11.23
CA ALA A 37 -5.62 4.20 10.49
C ALA A 37 -6.88 4.34 11.37
N PHE A 38 -7.04 3.48 12.37
CA PHE A 38 -8.18 3.49 13.30
C PHE A 38 -8.21 4.69 14.27
N ASN A 39 -7.24 5.59 14.21
CA ASN A 39 -7.30 6.87 14.92
C ASN A 39 -8.18 7.92 14.20
N ALA A 40 -8.61 7.65 12.96
CA ALA A 40 -9.54 8.48 12.21
C ALA A 40 -10.93 7.81 12.09
N PRO A 41 -12.03 8.60 12.00
CA PRO A 41 -13.36 8.04 11.78
C PRO A 41 -13.45 7.35 10.41
N ILE A 42 -14.21 6.25 10.35
CA ILE A 42 -14.50 5.53 9.10
C ILE A 42 -15.66 6.24 8.39
N PRO A 43 -15.47 6.79 7.18
CA PRO A 43 -16.52 7.49 6.46
C PRO A 43 -17.50 6.52 5.77
N GLU A 44 -18.73 6.96 5.56
CA GLU A 44 -19.69 6.25 4.70
C GLU A 44 -19.18 6.19 3.24
N PRO A 45 -19.30 5.04 2.55
CA PRO A 45 -18.81 4.89 1.19
C PRO A 45 -19.64 5.70 0.19
N ARG A 46 -18.98 6.24 -0.83
CA ARG A 46 -19.62 6.93 -1.96
C ARG A 46 -19.08 6.36 -3.26
N PHE A 47 -19.93 5.71 -4.04
CA PHE A 47 -19.57 5.08 -5.30
C PHE A 47 -19.96 5.95 -6.51
N GLY A 48 -19.20 5.82 -7.60
CA GLY A 48 -19.54 6.40 -8.90
C GLY A 48 -20.52 5.53 -9.71
N VAL A 49 -20.62 5.80 -11.02
CA VAL A 49 -21.47 5.00 -11.92
C VAL A 49 -20.79 3.66 -12.24
N PHE A 50 -21.52 2.56 -12.05
CA PHE A 50 -21.10 1.24 -12.53
C PHE A 50 -21.50 1.08 -14.01
N ARG A 51 -20.52 0.78 -14.88
CA ARG A 51 -20.76 0.39 -16.27
C ARG A 51 -21.04 -1.12 -16.32
N MET A 52 -22.29 -1.46 -16.56
CA MET A 52 -22.78 -2.84 -16.75
C MET A 52 -22.61 -3.31 -18.19
#